data_AF-A0A1M5FR14-F1
#
_entry.id   AF-A0A1M5FR14-F1
#
_cell.length_a   1.000
_cell.length_b   1.000
_cell.length_c   1.000
_cell.angle_alpha   90.00
_cell.angle_beta   90.00
_cell.angle_gamma   90.00
#
_symmetry.space_group_name_H-M   'P 1'
#
loop_
_entity.id
_entity.type
_entity.pdbx_description
1 polymer ?
#
loop_
_entity_poly.entity_id
_entity_poly.type
_entity_poly.pdbx_seq_one_letter_code
_entity_poly.pdbx_strand_id
1 'polypeptide(L)'
;MERVFTTHFEFNGKTYTTHVRQLSARREVAFQAEVPDESLLYLLPDGKVVYSSRSGLEISRATDDLQSHELVGAIIRSVEPHLV
;
A
#
# COMPACT_ATOMS: atom_id res chain seq x y z
N MET A 1 -8.62 -5.74 -16.23
CA MET A 1 -9.64 -6.18 -15.24
C MET A 1 -9.30 -5.47 -13.94
N GLU A 2 -10.31 -4.94 -13.26
CA GLU A 2 -10.14 -4.19 -12.02
C GLU A 2 -10.71 -5.00 -10.86
N ARG A 3 -9.95 -5.11 -9.76
CA ARG A 3 -10.39 -5.76 -8.52
C ARG A 3 -10.19 -4.78 -7.38
N VAL A 4 -11.22 -4.62 -6.55
CA VAL A 4 -11.15 -3.81 -5.33
C VAL A 4 -11.41 -4.72 -4.15
N PHE A 5 -10.56 -4.63 -3.13
CA PHE A 5 -10.73 -5.37 -1.89
C PHE A 5 -10.16 -4.60 -0.71
N THR A 6 -10.52 -5.02 0.50
CA THR A 6 -10.03 -4.45 1.75
C THR A 6 -9.16 -5.47 2.45
N THR A 7 -8.03 -5.02 2.98
CA THR A 7 -7.13 -5.82 3.82
C THR A 7 -6.79 -5.03 5.09
N HIS A 8 -6.09 -5.68 6.02
CA HIS A 8 -5.69 -5.10 7.29
C HIS A 8 -4.21 -5.35 7.52
N PHE A 9 -3.52 -4.38 8.10
CA PHE A 9 -2.13 -4.52 8.54
C PHE A 9 -1.98 -4.01 9.98
N GLU A 10 -0.96 -4.50 10.66
CA GLU A 10 -0.59 -4.00 11.98
C GLU A 10 0.63 -3.10 11.90
N PHE A 11 0.58 -1.97 12.59
CA PHE A 11 1.69 -1.03 12.71
C PHE A 11 1.65 -0.36 14.09
N ASN A 12 2.79 -0.32 14.79
CA ASN A 12 2.88 0.22 16.15
C ASN A 12 1.82 -0.34 17.14
N GLY A 13 1.51 -1.62 17.04
CA GLY A 13 0.53 -2.30 17.91
C GLY A 13 -0.94 -1.93 17.66
N LYS A 14 -1.23 -1.24 16.56
CA LYS A 14 -2.59 -0.94 16.10
C LYS A 14 -2.86 -1.60 14.75
N THR A 15 -4.09 -2.05 14.56
CA THR A 15 -4.56 -2.59 13.27
C THR A 15 -5.19 -1.46 12.46
N TYR A 16 -4.78 -1.35 11.20
CA TYR A 16 -5.29 -0.38 10.25
C TYR A 16 -5.95 -1.07 9.06
N THR A 17 -6.95 -0.40 8.49
CA THR A 17 -7.62 -0.85 7.27
C THR A 17 -6.92 -0.26 6.05
N THR A 18 -6.75 -1.07 5.01
CA THR A 18 -6.23 -0.66 3.71
C THR A 18 -7.23 -1.02 2.62
N HIS A 19 -7.57 -0.04 1.78
CA HIS A 19 -8.34 -0.24 0.57
C HIS A 19 -7.40 -0.46 -0.60
N VAL A 20 -7.53 -1.59 -1.29
CA VAL A 20 -6.62 -1.98 -2.37
C VAL A 20 -7.38 -2.02 -3.68
N ARG A 21 -6.88 -1.27 -4.65
CA ARG A 21 -7.32 -1.29 -6.04
C ARG A 21 -6.25 -1.95 -6.90
N GLN A 22 -6.55 -3.12 -7.42
CA GLN A 22 -5.73 -3.84 -8.37
C GLN A 22 -6.16 -3.50 -9.80
N LEU A 23 -5.22 -2.94 -10.55
CA LEU A 23 -5.34 -2.59 -11.96
C LEU A 23 -4.47 -3.58 -12.76
N SER A 24 -5.11 -4.57 -13.37
CA SER A 24 -4.43 -5.53 -14.25
C SER A 24 -4.56 -5.08 -15.72
N ALA A 25 -3.44 -4.68 -16.32
CA ALA A 25 -3.35 -4.22 -17.71
C ALA A 25 -2.32 -5.05 -18.50
N ARG A 26 -2.81 -6.00 -19.32
CA ARG A 26 -2.10 -6.88 -20.29
C ARG A 26 -0.82 -7.60 -19.79
N ARG A 27 0.21 -6.89 -19.34
CA ARG A 27 1.49 -7.41 -18.82
C ARG A 27 1.92 -6.79 -17.49
N GLU A 28 1.09 -5.94 -16.91
CA GLU A 28 1.38 -5.18 -15.70
C GLU A 28 0.24 -5.35 -14.72
N VAL A 29 0.61 -5.59 -13.46
CA VAL A 29 -0.32 -5.51 -12.35
C VAL A 29 0.13 -4.35 -11.47
N ALA A 30 -0.70 -3.32 -11.42
CA ALA A 30 -0.52 -2.19 -10.53
C ALA A 30 -1.50 -2.32 -9.37
N PHE A 31 -1.03 -2.04 -8.16
CA PHE A 31 -1.80 -2.01 -6.94
C PHE A 31 -1.73 -0.62 -6.38
N GLN A 32 -2.89 -0.06 -6.07
CA GLN A 32 -3.01 1.18 -5.34
C GLN A 32 -3.64 0.84 -4.00
N ALA A 33 -2.86 0.95 -2.94
CA ALA A 33 -3.31 0.81 -1.57
C ALA A 33 -3.58 2.19 -0.98
N GLU A 34 -4.73 2.38 -0.37
CA GLU A 34 -5.15 3.61 0.29
C GLU A 34 -5.47 3.31 1.76
N VAL A 35 -4.86 4.09 2.65
CA VAL A 35 -5.06 3.98 4.10
C VAL A 35 -5.85 5.22 4.54
N PRO A 36 -7.15 5.08 4.88
CA PRO A 36 -8.01 6.21 5.21
C PRO A 36 -7.74 6.80 6.61
N ASP A 37 -6.87 6.18 7.39
CA ASP A 37 -6.57 6.63 8.75
C ASP A 37 -5.68 7.88 8.74
N GLU A 38 -6.27 9.01 9.15
CA GLU A 38 -5.61 10.31 9.18
C GLU A 38 -4.38 10.34 10.11
N SER A 39 -4.33 9.45 11.11
CA SER A 39 -3.19 9.37 12.02
C SER A 39 -1.91 8.95 11.34
N LEU A 40 -1.96 8.36 10.13
CA LEU A 40 -0.79 7.95 9.37
C LEU A 40 -0.37 8.95 8.31
N LEU A 41 -1.07 10.08 8.14
CA LEU A 41 -0.76 11.10 7.13
C LEU A 41 0.62 11.73 7.32
N TYR A 42 1.18 11.71 8.54
CA TYR A 42 2.54 12.20 8.78
C TYR A 42 3.63 11.28 8.21
N LEU A 43 3.34 9.98 8.02
CA LEU A 43 4.23 8.99 7.40
C LEU A 43 3.89 8.75 5.93
N LEU A 44 2.61 8.84 5.60
CA LEU A 44 2.06 8.62 4.27
C LEU A 44 1.19 9.83 3.86
N PRO A 45 1.81 10.92 3.38
CA PRO A 45 1.13 12.21 3.16
C PRO A 45 -0.04 12.14 2.19
N ASP A 46 0.08 11.30 1.17
CA ASP A 46 -0.97 11.11 0.16
C ASP A 46 -1.97 10.01 0.57
N GLY A 47 -1.77 9.36 1.72
CA GLY A 47 -2.54 8.22 2.20
C GLY A 47 -2.48 7.01 1.25
N LYS A 48 -1.59 7.05 0.25
CA LYS A 48 -1.60 6.15 -0.91
C LYS A 48 -0.23 5.56 -1.17
N VAL A 49 -0.21 4.26 -1.41
CA VAL A 49 0.96 3.49 -1.85
C VAL A 49 0.64 2.89 -3.21
N VAL A 50 1.53 3.10 -4.18
CA VAL A 50 1.41 2.48 -5.51
C VAL A 50 2.53 1.45 -5.68
N TYR A 51 2.15 0.23 -6.02
CA TYR A 51 3.07 -0.87 -6.29
C TYR A 51 2.84 -1.41 -7.69
N SER A 52 3.88 -1.49 -8.51
CA SER A 52 3.81 -2.05 -9.86
C SER A 52 4.71 -3.26 -9.98
N SER A 53 4.19 -4.37 -10.51
CA SER A 53 4.96 -5.61 -10.71
C SER A 53 6.17 -5.44 -11.64
N ARG A 54 6.24 -4.36 -12.44
CA ARG A 54 7.30 -4.13 -13.44
C ARG A 54 8.42 -3.21 -12.94
N SER A 55 8.08 -2.26 -12.08
CA SER A 55 8.99 -1.25 -11.53
C SER A 55 9.37 -1.51 -10.08
N GLY A 56 8.65 -2.41 -9.40
CA GLY A 56 8.72 -2.55 -7.95
C GLY A 56 7.85 -1.50 -7.24
N LEU A 57 8.23 -1.17 -6.02
CA LEU A 57 7.51 -0.23 -5.16
C LEU A 57 7.80 1.22 -5.59
N GLU A 58 6.76 1.99 -5.92
CA GLU A 58 6.87 3.43 -6.16
C GLU A 58 6.14 4.18 -5.04
N ILE A 59 6.90 4.62 -4.04
CA ILE A 59 6.37 5.50 -2.99
C ILE A 59 6.24 6.90 -3.61
N SER A 60 5.00 7.40 -3.73
CA SER A 60 4.78 8.79 -4.11
C SER A 60 5.36 9.68 -3.02
N ARG A 61 6.51 10.29 -3.34
CA ARG A 61 7.35 11.16 -2.49
C ARG A 61 7.96 10.44 -1.29
N ALA A 62 9.27 10.24 -1.40
CA ALA A 62 10.13 9.73 -0.34
C ALA A 62 10.00 10.58 0.92
N THR A 63 9.27 10.08 1.90
CA THR A 63 9.58 10.34 3.31
C THR A 63 10.83 9.51 3.59
N ASP A 64 12.00 10.15 3.70
CA ASP A 64 13.32 9.53 3.96
C ASP A 64 13.44 8.99 5.40
N ASP A 65 12.33 8.46 5.92
CA ASP A 65 12.13 8.10 7.31
C ASP A 65 11.87 6.59 7.44
N LEU A 66 12.60 5.96 8.36
CA LEU A 66 12.58 4.52 8.59
C LEU A 66 11.16 4.02 8.92
N GLN A 67 10.37 4.81 9.66
CA GLN A 67 8.99 4.44 10.00
C GLN A 67 8.08 4.41 8.77
N SER A 68 8.31 5.29 7.79
CA SER A 68 7.54 5.31 6.55
C SER A 68 7.84 4.05 5.72
N HIS A 69 9.10 3.60 5.69
CA HIS A 69 9.47 2.33 5.07
C HIS A 69 8.85 1.11 5.77
N GLU A 70 8.84 1.09 7.11
CA GLU A 70 8.21 0.02 7.88
C GLU A 70 6.70 -0.05 7.65
N LEU A 71 6.04 1.11 7.65
CA LEU A 71 4.60 1.25 7.37
C LEU A 71 4.27 0.70 5.98
N VAL A 72 5.00 1.13 4.95
CA VAL A 72 4.79 0.66 3.58
C VAL A 72 5.05 -0.84 3.47
N GLY A 73 6.09 -1.35 4.13
CA GLY A 73 6.36 -2.79 4.20
C GLY A 73 5.21 -3.58 4.83
N ALA A 74 4.60 -3.06 5.90
CA ALA A 74 3.43 -3.68 6.53
C ALA A 74 2.22 -3.70 5.59
N ILE A 75 1.97 -2.61 4.87
CA ILE A 75 0.91 -2.51 3.86
C ILE A 75 1.13 -3.55 2.76
N ILE A 76 2.32 -3.62 2.16
CA ILE A 76 2.62 -4.60 1.09
C ILE A 76 2.40 -6.03 1.57
N ARG A 77 2.92 -6.39 2.75
CA ARG A 77 2.74 -7.74 3.31
C ARG A 77 1.27 -8.12 3.52
N SER A 78 0.40 -7.15 3.78
CA SER A 78 -1.05 -7.39 3.86
C SER A 78 -1.73 -7.56 2.50
N VAL A 79 -1.10 -7.07 1.43
CA VAL A 79 -1.59 -7.16 0.05
C VAL A 79 -1.07 -8.42 -0.65
N GLU A 80 0.16 -8.84 -0.34
CA GLU A 80 0.86 -9.99 -0.93
C GLU A 80 0.02 -11.29 -1.03
N PRO A 81 -0.74 -11.70 0.00
CA PRO A 81 -1.57 -12.90 -0.05
C PRO A 81 -2.68 -12.84 -1.11
N HIS A 82 -3.05 -11.65 -1.57
CA HIS A 82 -4.09 -11.42 -2.55
C HIS A 82 -3.56 -11.26 -3.99
N LEU A 83 -2.23 -11.35 -4.17
CA LEU A 83 -1.55 -11.26 -5.47
C LEU A 83 -1.60 -12.56 -6.29
N VAL A 84 -2.01 -13.67 -5.68
CA VAL A 84 -2.09 -15.01 -6.28
C VAL A 84 -3.30 -15.15 -7.20
#